data_AF-A0A2T0QJS8-F1
#
_entry.id   AF-A0A2T0QJS8-F1
#
_cell.length_a   1.000
_cell.length_b   1.000
_cell.length_c   1.000
_cell.angle_alpha   90.00
_cell.angle_beta   90.00
_cell.angle_gamma   90.00
#
_symmetry.space_group_name_H-M   'P 1'
#
loop_
_entity.id
_entity.type
_entity.pdbx_description
1 polymer ?
#
loop_
_entity_poly.entity_id
_entity_poly.type
_entity_poly.pdbx_seq_one_letter_code
_entity_poly.pdbx_strand_id
1 'polypeptide(L)'
;MSSEIDLIEIEHILVTVERGLRQQFPFDFHERCAYASYAIRALLKDAGTQSELVGGDFLAFVVSTDNRRAGVQGFAFGEQQCSHFWVETDDRIVDLGPFFLPRESSYPAVSMPAVAWKMSYALPHDTRRRMSSYHGRME
;
A
#
# COMPACT_ATOMS: atom_id res chain seq x y z
N MET A 1 -11.64 25.43 -0.54
CA MET A 1 -11.01 24.74 0.61
C MET A 1 -11.26 23.26 0.37
N SER A 2 -10.22 22.49 0.05
CA SER A 2 -10.36 21.02 -0.03
C SER A 2 -10.58 20.53 1.40
N SER A 3 -11.71 19.87 1.66
CA SER A 3 -11.90 19.13 2.91
C SER A 3 -10.98 17.92 2.87
N GLU A 4 -10.15 17.72 3.89
CA GLU A 4 -9.37 16.49 4.07
C GLU A 4 -10.34 15.31 4.05
N ILE A 5 -10.08 14.29 3.22
CA ILE A 5 -10.88 13.07 3.20
C ILE A 5 -10.84 12.40 4.58
N ASP A 6 -12.00 11.96 5.07
CA ASP A 6 -12.08 11.30 6.38
C ASP A 6 -11.67 9.82 6.30
N LEU A 7 -11.28 9.25 7.45
CA LEU A 7 -10.82 7.86 7.52
C LEU A 7 -11.92 6.83 7.18
N ILE A 8 -13.19 7.17 7.41
CA ILE A 8 -14.33 6.27 7.15
C ILE A 8 -14.52 6.15 5.63
N GLU A 9 -14.37 7.25 4.90
CA GLU A 9 -14.42 7.25 3.44
C GLU A 9 -13.26 6.45 2.85
N ILE A 10 -12.04 6.61 3.37
CA ILE A 10 -10.89 5.78 2.97
C ILE A 10 -11.17 4.30 3.24
N GLU A 11 -11.70 3.94 4.42
CA GLU A 11 -12.04 2.56 4.75
C GLU A 11 -13.08 1.97 3.79
N HIS A 12 -14.13 2.73 3.46
CA HIS A 12 -15.12 2.31 2.47
C HIS A 12 -14.52 2.09 1.08
N ILE A 13 -13.60 2.97 0.64
CA ILE A 13 -12.87 2.80 -0.62
C ILE A 13 -12.06 1.49 -0.58
N LEU A 14 -11.27 1.28 0.47
CA LEU A 14 -10.42 0.08 0.63
C LEU A 14 -11.26 -1.22 0.61
N VAL A 15 -12.38 -1.24 1.33
CA VAL A 15 -13.29 -2.41 1.36
C VAL A 15 -13.96 -2.63 0.00
N THR A 16 -14.37 -1.55 -0.67
CA THR A 16 -14.99 -1.63 -2.01
C THR A 16 -14.01 -2.21 -3.02
N VAL A 17 -12.77 -1.72 -3.02
CA VAL A 17 -11.70 -2.19 -3.90
C VAL A 17 -11.35 -3.65 -3.60
N GLU A 18 -11.14 -4.03 -2.33
CA GLU A 18 -10.83 -5.42 -1.98
C GLU A 18 -11.92 -6.38 -2.47
N ARG A 19 -13.19 -6.02 -2.24
CA ARG A 19 -14.33 -6.86 -2.63
C ARG A 19 -14.42 -7.00 -4.15
N GLY A 20 -14.28 -5.90 -4.89
CA GLY A 20 -14.33 -5.91 -6.35
C GLY A 20 -13.18 -6.73 -6.95
N LEU A 21 -11.96 -6.52 -6.46
CA LEU A 21 -10.80 -7.27 -6.90
C LEU A 21 -10.87 -8.75 -6.54
N ARG A 22 -11.45 -9.11 -5.39
CA ARG A 22 -11.65 -10.52 -5.02
C ARG A 22 -12.65 -11.22 -5.93
N GLN A 23 -13.66 -10.51 -6.44
CA GLN A 23 -14.61 -11.06 -7.41
C GLN A 23 -13.95 -11.26 -8.78
N GLN A 24 -13.15 -10.29 -9.22
CA GLN A 24 -12.49 -10.34 -10.52
C GLN A 24 -11.30 -11.31 -10.57
N PHE A 25 -10.50 -11.34 -9.50
CA PHE A 25 -9.25 -12.09 -9.41
C PHE A 25 -9.28 -13.01 -8.19
N PRO A 26 -10.10 -14.07 -8.12
CA PRO A 26 -10.35 -14.86 -6.91
C PRO A 26 -9.12 -15.58 -6.33
N PHE A 27 -8.08 -15.80 -7.14
CA PHE A 27 -6.87 -16.52 -6.71
C PHE A 27 -5.56 -15.84 -7.11
N ASP A 28 -5.62 -14.71 -7.82
CA ASP A 28 -4.42 -13.99 -8.29
C ASP A 28 -4.14 -12.79 -7.39
N PHE A 29 -3.23 -12.95 -6.44
CA PHE A 29 -2.87 -11.89 -5.50
C PHE A 29 -1.96 -10.83 -6.11
N HIS A 30 -1.21 -11.19 -7.15
CA HIS A 30 -0.36 -10.25 -7.87
C HIS A 30 -1.22 -9.24 -8.63
N GLU A 31 -2.24 -9.72 -9.34
CA GLU A 31 -3.19 -8.83 -10.04
C GLU A 31 -3.98 -7.98 -9.06
N ARG A 32 -4.41 -8.53 -7.91
CA ARG A 32 -5.05 -7.71 -6.86
C ARG A 32 -4.14 -6.61 -6.36
N CYS A 33 -2.88 -6.93 -6.08
CA CYS A 33 -1.89 -5.96 -5.60
C CYS A 33 -1.63 -4.88 -6.66
N ALA A 34 -1.46 -5.29 -7.92
CA ALA A 34 -1.21 -4.39 -9.04
C ALA A 34 -2.39 -3.44 -9.29
N TYR A 35 -3.62 -3.94 -9.34
CA TYR A 35 -4.81 -3.14 -9.66
C TYR A 35 -5.38 -2.34 -8.48
N ALA A 36 -5.07 -2.72 -7.23
CA ALA A 36 -5.59 -2.03 -6.04
C ALA A 36 -5.34 -0.52 -6.06
N SER A 37 -4.10 -0.11 -6.29
CA SER A 37 -3.73 1.30 -6.21
C SER A 37 -4.33 2.14 -7.34
N TYR A 38 -4.56 1.54 -8.51
CA TYR A 38 -5.31 2.19 -9.59
C TYR A 38 -6.78 2.39 -9.21
N ALA A 39 -7.43 1.37 -8.66
CA ALA A 39 -8.84 1.43 -8.28
C ALA A 39 -9.07 2.40 -7.11
N ILE A 40 -8.18 2.38 -6.09
CA ILE A 40 -8.21 3.33 -4.97
C ILE A 40 -8.11 4.76 -5.49
N ARG A 41 -7.12 5.04 -6.35
CA ARG A 41 -6.95 6.37 -6.94
C ARG A 41 -8.16 6.81 -7.76
N ALA A 42 -8.75 5.92 -8.53
CA ALA A 42 -9.95 6.23 -9.32
C ALA A 42 -11.10 6.68 -8.41
N LEU A 43 -11.39 5.91 -7.35
CA LEU A 43 -12.46 6.24 -6.41
C LEU A 43 -12.19 7.53 -5.61
N LEU A 44 -10.93 7.77 -5.21
CA LEU A 44 -10.55 9.03 -4.56
C LEU A 44 -10.75 10.23 -5.48
N LYS A 45 -10.42 10.09 -6.78
CA LYS A 45 -10.66 11.13 -7.78
C LYS A 45 -12.14 11.39 -8.01
N ASP A 46 -12.95 10.33 -8.08
CA ASP A 46 -14.40 10.45 -8.22
C ASP A 46 -15.04 11.13 -7.00
N ALA A 47 -14.45 10.95 -5.81
CA ALA A 47 -14.79 11.67 -4.58
C ALA A 47 -14.27 13.13 -4.54
N GLY A 48 -13.59 13.60 -5.59
CA GLY A 48 -13.05 14.96 -5.67
C GLY A 48 -11.73 15.16 -4.90
N THR A 49 -11.11 14.09 -4.42
CA THR A 49 -9.86 14.14 -3.66
C THR A 49 -8.65 14.10 -4.59
N GLN A 50 -7.70 15.01 -4.39
CA GLN A 50 -6.42 14.98 -5.09
C GLN A 50 -5.64 13.73 -4.67
N SER A 51 -5.25 12.92 -5.65
CA SER A 51 -4.56 11.65 -5.39
C SER A 51 -3.57 11.30 -6.49
N GLU A 52 -2.39 10.84 -6.05
CA GLU A 52 -1.27 10.46 -6.91
C GLU A 52 -0.98 8.98 -6.77
N LEU A 53 -0.69 8.34 -7.90
CA LEU A 53 -0.20 6.96 -7.92
C LEU A 53 1.32 7.03 -7.79
N VAL A 54 1.86 6.42 -6.74
CA VAL A 54 3.30 6.41 -6.46
C VAL A 54 3.80 4.99 -6.61
N GLY A 55 4.92 4.83 -7.31
CA GLY A 55 5.58 3.54 -7.53
C GLY A 55 6.94 3.50 -6.86
N GLY A 56 7.30 2.34 -6.32
CA GLY A 56 8.59 2.14 -5.70
C GLY A 56 8.75 0.76 -5.07
N ASP A 57 9.73 0.67 -4.18
CA ASP A 57 9.96 -0.52 -3.36
C ASP A 57 9.13 -0.48 -2.08
N PHE A 58 8.59 -1.63 -1.74
CA PHE A 58 7.70 -1.80 -0.59
C PHE A 58 8.30 -2.80 0.38
N LEU A 59 8.24 -2.47 1.68
CA LEU A 59 8.72 -3.31 2.77
C LEU A 59 7.74 -3.20 3.94
N ALA A 60 7.46 -4.32 4.58
CA ALA A 60 6.69 -4.39 5.81
C ALA A 60 7.37 -5.27 6.86
N PHE A 61 7.24 -4.86 8.12
CA PHE A 61 7.59 -5.70 9.25
C PHE A 61 6.51 -6.75 9.47
N VAL A 62 6.91 -8.01 9.44
CA VAL A 62 6.01 -9.16 9.52
C VAL A 62 6.45 -10.06 10.67
N VAL A 63 5.45 -10.65 11.32
CA VAL A 63 5.63 -11.56 12.46
C VAL A 63 4.97 -12.89 12.10
N SER A 64 5.61 -14.01 12.46
CA SER A 64 5.04 -15.33 12.24
C SER A 64 3.82 -15.57 13.14
N THR A 65 2.91 -16.44 12.71
CA THR A 65 1.69 -16.77 13.48
C THR A 65 1.97 -17.41 14.84
N ASP A 66 3.12 -18.05 15.01
CA ASP A 66 3.59 -18.61 16.28
C ASP A 66 4.34 -17.58 17.17
N ASN A 67 4.53 -16.35 16.68
CA ASN A 67 5.29 -15.27 17.31
C ASN A 67 6.77 -15.58 17.58
N ARG A 68 7.35 -16.58 16.89
CA ARG A 68 8.75 -16.99 17.08
C ARG A 68 9.70 -16.40 16.06
N ARG A 69 9.19 -15.79 15.00
CA ARG A 69 9.97 -15.16 13.92
C ARG A 69 9.41 -13.78 13.62
N ALA A 70 10.31 -12.85 13.36
CA ALA A 70 9.98 -11.56 12.79
C ALA A 70 11.02 -11.19 11.74
N GLY A 71 10.62 -10.39 10.76
CA GLY A 71 11.52 -9.93 9.72
C GLY A 71 10.90 -8.83 8.87
N VAL A 72 11.64 -8.40 7.86
CA VAL A 72 11.17 -7.46 6.85
C VAL A 72 10.94 -8.24 5.56
N GLN A 73 9.74 -8.15 5.01
CA GLN A 73 9.36 -8.76 3.74
C GLN A 73 8.70 -7.71 2.85
N GLY A 74 8.75 -7.91 1.53
CA GLY A 74 8.22 -6.93 0.60
C GLY A 74 8.62 -7.23 -0.83
N PHE A 75 8.36 -6.26 -1.70
CA PHE A 75 8.64 -6.35 -3.13
C PHE A 75 9.72 -5.32 -3.46
N ALA A 76 10.72 -5.75 -4.23
CA ALA A 76 11.74 -4.88 -4.78
C ALA A 76 12.14 -5.39 -6.16
N PHE A 77 12.18 -4.49 -7.13
CA PHE A 77 12.82 -4.74 -8.42
C PHE A 77 13.99 -3.76 -8.53
N GLY A 78 15.01 -4.12 -9.30
CA GLY A 78 16.16 -3.22 -9.50
C GLY A 78 15.76 -1.88 -10.13
N GLU A 79 16.73 -1.00 -10.37
CA GLU A 79 16.55 0.41 -10.76
C GLU A 79 15.62 0.72 -11.96
N GLN A 80 15.17 -0.29 -12.72
CA GLN A 80 14.42 -0.10 -13.96
C GLN A 80 12.90 -0.30 -13.84
N GLN A 81 12.37 -0.81 -12.72
CA GLN A 81 10.94 -1.11 -12.60
C GLN A 81 10.42 -0.90 -11.16
N CYS A 82 9.21 -0.34 -11.03
CA CYS A 82 8.50 -0.28 -9.75
C CYS A 82 7.97 -1.68 -9.38
N SER A 83 8.18 -2.09 -8.14
CA SER A 83 7.73 -3.39 -7.63
C SER A 83 6.36 -3.36 -6.98
N HIS A 84 5.94 -2.18 -6.54
CA HIS A 84 4.65 -1.95 -5.93
C HIS A 84 4.19 -0.53 -6.23
N PHE A 85 2.88 -0.33 -6.20
CA PHE A 85 2.26 0.98 -6.28
C PHE A 85 1.37 1.22 -5.06
N TRP A 86 1.33 2.46 -4.58
CA TRP A 86 0.38 2.92 -3.56
C TRP A 86 -0.22 4.26 -3.98
N VAL A 87 -1.15 4.78 -3.18
CA VAL A 87 -1.76 6.10 -3.42
C VAL A 87 -1.35 7.08 -2.34
N GLU A 88 -0.95 8.28 -2.75
CA GLU A 88 -0.74 9.42 -1.84
C GLU A 88 -1.87 10.44 -2.01
N THR A 89 -2.47 10.87 -0.91
CA THR A 89 -3.61 11.80 -0.88
C THR A 89 -3.70 12.51 0.47
N ASP A 90 -3.96 13.82 0.51
CA ASP A 90 -4.23 14.58 1.74
C ASP A 90 -3.30 14.26 2.94
N ASP A 91 -1.98 14.30 2.74
CA ASP A 91 -0.96 13.93 3.74
C ASP A 91 -1.04 12.47 4.21
N ARG A 92 -1.52 11.56 3.36
CA ARG A 92 -1.65 10.13 3.67
C ARG A 92 -1.13 9.23 2.57
N ILE A 93 -0.60 8.08 3.00
CA ILE A 93 -0.40 6.89 2.16
C ILE A 93 -1.61 5.98 2.36
N VAL A 94 -2.23 5.56 1.26
CA VAL A 94 -3.34 4.61 1.22
C VAL A 94 -2.94 3.40 0.39
N ASP A 95 -2.98 2.20 0.99
CA ASP A 95 -2.43 0.99 0.36
C ASP A 95 -3.09 -0.31 0.85
N LEU A 96 -3.36 -1.23 -0.09
CA LEU A 96 -3.81 -2.60 0.18
C LEU A 96 -2.68 -3.64 0.09
N GLY A 97 -1.51 -3.29 -0.45
CA GLY A 97 -0.35 -4.17 -0.58
C GLY A 97 0.00 -4.93 0.70
N PRO A 98 0.17 -4.26 1.86
CA PRO A 98 0.42 -4.91 3.15
C PRO A 98 -0.60 -5.99 3.49
N PHE A 99 -1.89 -5.75 3.23
CA PHE A 99 -2.96 -6.70 3.51
C PHE A 99 -2.82 -8.01 2.69
N PHE A 100 -2.24 -7.93 1.49
CA PHE A 100 -1.99 -9.11 0.64
C PHE A 100 -0.67 -9.82 0.96
N LEU A 101 0.32 -9.12 1.53
CA LEU A 101 1.67 -9.64 1.75
C LEU A 101 1.76 -10.98 2.52
N PRO A 102 0.96 -11.26 3.57
CA PRO A 102 1.06 -12.52 4.31
C PRO A 102 0.87 -13.78 3.46
N ARG A 103 0.21 -13.68 2.31
CA ARG A 103 -0.05 -14.83 1.41
C ARG A 103 1.20 -15.28 0.66
N GLU A 104 2.08 -14.35 0.31
CA GLU A 104 3.36 -14.59 -0.36
C GLU A 104 4.53 -14.61 0.64
N SER A 105 4.22 -14.68 1.93
CA SER A 105 5.25 -14.66 2.95
C SER A 105 6.06 -15.96 2.94
N SER A 106 7.37 -15.83 3.10
CA SER A 106 8.31 -16.97 3.19
C SER A 106 8.04 -17.91 4.39
N TYR A 107 7.17 -17.51 5.31
CA TYR A 107 6.66 -18.31 6.43
C TYR A 107 5.23 -17.88 6.76
N PRO A 108 4.43 -18.71 7.46
CA PRO A 108 3.10 -18.31 7.90
C PRO A 108 3.15 -17.03 8.75
N ALA A 109 2.70 -15.92 8.18
CA ALA A 109 2.71 -14.60 8.81
C ALA A 109 1.30 -14.23 9.32
N VAL A 110 1.26 -13.39 10.35
CA VAL A 110 0.00 -12.81 10.84
C VAL A 110 -0.66 -11.95 9.75
N SER A 111 -2.00 -11.89 9.77
CA SER A 111 -2.73 -10.96 8.90
C SER A 111 -2.30 -9.52 9.17
N MET A 112 -2.12 -8.76 8.10
CA MET A 112 -1.74 -7.35 8.16
C MET A 112 -2.93 -6.46 7.78
N PRO A 113 -3.06 -5.28 8.38
CA PRO A 113 -4.12 -4.35 8.01
C PRO A 113 -3.84 -3.69 6.65
N ALA A 114 -4.89 -3.15 6.03
CA ALA A 114 -4.74 -2.12 5.02
C ALA A 114 -4.13 -0.86 5.64
N VAL A 115 -3.48 -0.03 4.84
CA VAL A 115 -2.78 1.17 5.29
C VAL A 115 -3.53 2.43 4.89
N ALA A 116 -3.68 3.33 5.86
CA ALA A 116 -4.12 4.72 5.71
C ALA A 116 -3.26 5.59 6.65
N TRP A 117 -1.97 5.71 6.34
CA TRP A 117 -0.95 6.28 7.23
C TRP A 117 -0.78 7.78 6.97
N LYS A 118 -0.80 8.61 8.01
CA LYS A 118 -0.55 10.06 7.88
C LYS A 118 0.96 10.36 7.76
N MET A 119 1.40 10.94 6.65
CA MET A 119 2.83 11.15 6.33
C MET A 119 3.51 12.15 7.28
N SER A 120 2.74 13.03 7.93
CA SER A 120 3.23 13.87 9.03
C SER A 120 3.62 13.08 10.31
N TYR A 121 3.22 11.82 10.44
CA TYR A 121 3.70 10.98 11.55
C TYR A 121 5.12 10.51 11.28
N ALA A 122 6.04 10.92 12.15
CA ALA A 122 7.43 10.51 12.07
C ALA A 122 7.55 8.98 12.15
N LEU A 123 8.29 8.42 11.19
CA LEU A 123 8.73 7.03 11.28
C LEU A 123 9.58 6.83 12.55
N PRO A 124 9.51 5.66 13.22
CA PRO A 124 10.38 5.35 14.34
C PRO A 124 11.85 5.60 13.97
N HIS A 125 12.61 6.19 14.89
CA HIS A 125 13.95 6.72 14.61
C HIS A 125 14.88 5.72 13.89
N ASP A 126 14.77 4.43 14.23
CA ASP A 126 15.61 3.34 13.72
C ASP A 126 15.17 2.78 12.36
N THR A 127 14.01 3.22 11.84
CA THR A 127 13.47 2.79 10.53
C THR A 127 13.86 3.72 9.38
N ARG A 128 14.54 4.84 9.67
CA ARG A 128 15.10 5.73 8.63
C ARG A 128 16.28 5.05 7.94
N ARG A 129 16.00 4.19 6.96
CA ARG A 129 17.00 3.89 5.94
C ARG A 129 17.21 5.15 5.10
N ARG A 130 18.47 5.44 4.74
CA ARG A 130 18.81 6.45 3.73
C ARG A 130 18.15 6.05 2.40
N MET A 131 16.92 6.49 2.16
CA MET A 131 16.34 6.52 0.82
C MET A 131 17.08 7.60 0.05
N SER A 132 17.93 7.19 -0.90
CA SER A 132 18.46 8.10 -1.89
C SER A 132 17.30 8.39 -2.85
N SER A 133 16.67 9.54 -2.71
CA SER A 133 15.50 9.94 -3.48
C SER A 133 15.84 10.02 -4.98
N TYR A 134 15.27 9.12 -5.78
CA TYR A 134 15.19 9.25 -7.23
C TYR A 134 13.87 9.95 -7.58
N HIS A 135 13.97 11.10 -8.25
CA HIS A 135 12.85 11.89 -8.72
C HIS A 135 12.64 11.59 -10.21
N GLY A 136 11.94 10.49 -10.51
CA GLY A 136 11.47 10.20 -11.87
C GLY A 136 10.07 10.75 -12.05
N ARG A 137 9.94 11.97 -12.59
CA ARG A 137 8.66 12.42 -13.15
C ARG A 137 8.42 11.62 -14.43
N MET A 138 7.34 10.84 -14.48
CA MET A 138 6.77 10.46 -15.76
C MET A 138 5.86 11.60 -16.22
N GLU A 139 6.28 12.25 -17.32
CA GLU A 139 5.45 13.16 -18.12
C GLU A 139 4.34 12.38 -18.86
#